data_AF-A0A653DUX1-F1
#
_entry.id   AF-A0A653DUX1-F1
#
_cell.length_a   1.000
_cell.length_b   1.000
_cell.length_c   1.000
_cell.angle_alpha   90.00
_cell.angle_beta   90.00
_cell.angle_gamma   90.00
#
_symmetry.space_group_name_H-M   'P 1'
#
loop_
_entity.id
_entity.type
_entity.pdbx_description
1 polymer ?
#
loop_
_entity_poly.entity_id
_entity_poly.type
_entity_poly.pdbx_seq_one_letter_code
_entity_poly.pdbx_strand_id
1 'polypeptide(L)'
;MTTLKGKPQPSGYPFQPVHTYIMNPKSITMGQLYGEFDLQTHEWTDGILPCLVRQGINAENKDKRWYVFDGPVDAVWIENMNTVLDDNKKLCLSSGEIIKLRDTMTMMFEVADLAVASPATVSRCGMVYLEPGVLGLSPFINCWLKRLPELAKPYKDKLKELIYYYVIPAMELLRSSLREILTSVDSAVLSCFLRLMDFRLGPLAGRDNKPPPATQFLALIRGLLVPWVVFSVIWSVGCTCDNDGRIVFDRWLRKRMEDAHHKPLLPSDSSVYDFKLHDGGFTDPTDDGEPAPPTWRSWMENTDEYKITVDMRYSDIEVPTVNNVRNAELLGIIVYNEDNVLCVGPTGTGKTLTVIAKLSKNMHKKFICDFMSFSARTTANQTQDLIDSKLDRRRKGVFGPPVLKRQIFFIDDFNMPALEVYGAQPPIELIRQWMDFGGWYDRKNIGDFRTIIDVNFVGSMGPPGGGRNPVTARLLRHFHYLTFLEMEDD
;
A
#
# COMPACT_ATOMS: atom_id res chain seq x y z
N MET A 1 -9.96 -22.14 1.95
CA MET A 1 -10.01 -23.56 2.37
C MET A 1 -8.63 -23.96 2.86
N THR A 2 -8.52 -24.49 4.09
CA THR A 2 -7.24 -24.92 4.67
C THR A 2 -6.87 -26.30 4.12
N THR A 3 -5.95 -26.33 3.15
CA THR A 3 -5.40 -27.54 2.49
C THR A 3 -4.76 -28.57 3.45
N LEU A 4 -4.67 -28.22 4.73
CA LEU A 4 -4.13 -29.02 5.81
C LEU A 4 -5.20 -29.66 6.72
N LYS A 5 -6.47 -29.25 6.64
CA LYS A 5 -7.53 -29.75 7.55
C LYS A 5 -7.55 -31.28 7.60
N GLY A 6 -7.42 -31.85 8.80
CA GLY A 6 -7.45 -33.31 9.01
C GLY A 6 -6.13 -34.04 8.73
N LYS A 7 -5.10 -33.38 8.17
CA LYS A 7 -3.75 -33.98 8.07
C LYS A 7 -3.09 -34.03 9.45
N PRO A 8 -2.22 -35.00 9.74
CA PRO A 8 -1.48 -35.05 10.98
C PRO A 8 -0.50 -33.88 11.07
N GLN A 9 -0.51 -33.17 12.20
CA GLN A 9 0.53 -32.21 12.58
C GLN A 9 1.80 -32.96 13.01
N PRO A 10 2.97 -32.30 13.02
CA PRO A 10 4.20 -32.86 13.62
C PRO A 10 4.02 -33.29 15.09
N SER A 11 3.05 -32.70 15.80
CA SER A 11 2.68 -33.04 17.18
C SER A 11 1.75 -34.26 17.31
N GLY A 12 1.34 -34.89 16.20
CA GLY A 12 0.46 -36.08 16.19
C GLY A 12 -1.04 -35.78 16.22
N TYR A 13 -1.46 -34.53 16.44
CA TYR A 13 -2.87 -34.12 16.38
C TYR A 13 -3.27 -33.69 14.96
N PRO A 14 -4.51 -33.88 14.50
CA PRO A 14 -4.94 -33.39 13.20
C PRO A 14 -4.95 -31.86 13.16
N PHE A 15 -4.59 -31.25 12.03
CA PHE A 15 -4.77 -29.81 11.82
C PHE A 15 -6.26 -29.45 11.95
N GLN A 16 -6.54 -28.48 12.81
CA GLN A 16 -7.87 -27.95 13.05
C GLN A 16 -8.11 -26.68 12.21
N PRO A 17 -9.37 -26.43 11.77
CA PRO A 17 -9.72 -25.13 11.21
C PRO A 17 -9.52 -24.02 12.23
N VAL A 18 -9.04 -22.87 11.75
CA VAL A 18 -8.88 -21.64 12.54
C VAL A 18 -9.71 -20.56 11.88
N HIS A 19 -10.61 -19.94 12.65
CA HIS A 19 -11.34 -18.74 12.24
C HIS A 19 -10.65 -17.53 12.85
N THR A 20 -10.17 -16.61 12.02
CA THR A 20 -9.41 -15.43 12.43
C THR A 20 -10.27 -14.18 12.33
N TYR A 21 -10.36 -13.43 13.43
CA TYR A 21 -10.99 -12.13 13.51
C TYR A 21 -9.89 -11.10 13.79
N ILE A 22 -9.57 -10.27 12.80
CA ILE A 22 -8.43 -9.36 12.87
C ILE A 22 -8.94 -7.93 12.94
N MET A 23 -8.44 -7.14 13.88
CA MET A 23 -8.86 -5.76 14.09
C MET A 23 -7.70 -4.89 14.53
N ASN A 24 -7.67 -3.66 14.04
CA ASN A 24 -6.74 -2.65 14.50
C ASN A 24 -7.37 -1.86 15.65
N PRO A 25 -6.87 -1.99 16.89
CA PRO A 25 -7.47 -1.33 18.06
C PRO A 25 -7.41 0.20 17.99
N LYS A 26 -6.55 0.77 17.13
CA LYS A 26 -6.42 2.21 16.91
C LYS A 26 -7.25 2.75 15.75
N SER A 27 -7.88 1.88 14.98
CA SER A 27 -8.78 2.28 13.90
C SER A 27 -10.20 2.64 14.40
N ILE A 28 -10.51 2.29 15.64
CA ILE A 28 -11.82 2.49 16.29
C ILE A 28 -11.63 3.10 17.68
N THR A 29 -12.70 3.66 18.25
CA THR A 29 -12.63 4.20 19.61
C THR A 29 -12.67 3.08 20.67
N MET A 30 -12.22 3.39 21.88
CA MET A 30 -12.27 2.46 23.01
C MET A 30 -13.71 1.99 23.31
N GLY A 31 -14.67 2.90 23.23
CA GLY A 31 -16.09 2.59 23.36
C GLY A 31 -16.62 1.69 22.25
N GLN A 32 -16.16 1.86 21.00
CA GLN A 32 -16.52 0.95 19.90
C GLN A 32 -15.88 -0.44 20.05
N LEU A 33 -14.69 -0.52 20.65
CA LEU A 33 -13.99 -1.78 20.88
C LEU A 33 -14.66 -2.62 21.99
N TYR A 34 -14.92 -2.01 23.15
CA TYR A 34 -15.39 -2.70 24.37
C TYR A 34 -16.88 -2.49 24.71
N GLY A 35 -17.52 -1.50 24.10
CA GLY A 35 -18.84 -1.00 24.46
C GLY A 35 -18.74 0.29 25.29
N GLU A 36 -19.75 1.15 25.16
CA GLU A 36 -19.86 2.39 25.92
C GLU A 36 -21.31 2.72 26.27
N PHE A 37 -21.49 3.45 27.38
CA PHE A 37 -22.77 4.07 27.72
C PHE A 37 -22.87 5.41 27.01
N ASP A 38 -23.93 5.60 26.23
CA ASP A 38 -24.24 6.91 25.67
C ASP A 38 -24.74 7.82 26.79
N LEU A 39 -24.03 8.94 27.01
CA LEU A 39 -24.33 9.89 28.08
C LEU A 39 -25.62 10.68 27.83
N GLN A 40 -26.11 10.74 26.59
CA GLN A 40 -27.33 11.46 26.22
C GLN A 40 -28.56 10.55 26.29
N THR A 41 -28.47 9.34 25.75
CA THR A 41 -29.61 8.40 25.72
C THR A 41 -29.67 7.50 26.95
N HIS A 42 -28.58 7.41 27.72
CA HIS A 42 -28.39 6.43 28.79
C HIS A 42 -28.53 4.97 28.32
N GLU A 43 -28.41 4.70 27.02
CA GLU A 43 -28.43 3.35 26.47
C GLU A 43 -27.01 2.78 26.38
N TRP A 44 -26.89 1.47 26.63
CA TRP A 44 -25.65 0.73 26.43
C TRP A 44 -25.48 0.36 24.96
N THR A 45 -24.37 0.78 24.36
CA THR A 45 -23.95 0.31 23.05
C THR A 45 -22.85 -0.74 23.22
N ASP A 46 -23.05 -1.87 22.55
CA ASP A 46 -22.16 -3.03 22.65
C ASP A 46 -20.84 -2.83 21.87
N GLY A 47 -19.78 -3.53 22.28
CA GLY A 47 -18.48 -3.45 21.63
C GLY A 47 -18.30 -4.48 20.52
N ILE A 48 -17.44 -4.15 19.54
CA ILE A 48 -17.08 -5.08 18.46
C ILE A 48 -16.44 -6.36 19.04
N LEU A 49 -15.48 -6.23 19.96
CA LEU A 49 -14.79 -7.39 20.52
C LEU A 49 -15.73 -8.31 21.32
N PRO A 50 -16.52 -7.81 22.30
CA PRO A 50 -17.52 -8.61 23.00
C PRO A 50 -18.44 -9.39 22.07
N CYS A 51 -18.91 -8.74 21.00
CA CYS A 51 -19.78 -9.37 20.01
C CYS A 51 -19.08 -10.57 19.34
N LEU A 52 -17.84 -10.38 18.87
CA LEU A 52 -17.05 -11.44 18.23
C LEU A 52 -16.69 -12.59 19.20
N VAL A 53 -16.41 -12.27 20.47
CA VAL A 53 -16.15 -13.28 21.50
C VAL A 53 -17.41 -14.10 21.79
N ARG A 54 -18.57 -13.45 21.94
CA ARG A 54 -19.86 -14.15 22.12
C ARG A 54 -20.21 -15.04 20.94
N GLN A 55 -20.00 -14.57 19.71
CA GLN A 55 -20.15 -15.42 18.52
C GLN A 55 -19.27 -16.67 18.58
N GLY A 56 -18.04 -16.53 19.07
CA GLY A 56 -17.15 -17.66 19.25
C GLY A 56 -17.58 -18.63 20.35
N ILE A 57 -18.14 -18.12 21.44
CA ILE A 57 -18.66 -18.94 22.55
C ILE A 57 -19.92 -19.67 22.11
N ASN A 58 -20.80 -19.03 21.36
CA ASN A 58 -22.05 -19.66 20.91
C ASN A 58 -21.84 -20.69 19.79
N ALA A 59 -20.62 -20.79 19.25
CA ALA A 59 -20.34 -21.80 18.26
C ALA A 59 -20.25 -23.21 18.87
N GLU A 60 -20.92 -24.16 18.21
CA GLU A 60 -21.00 -25.58 18.62
C GLU A 60 -19.81 -26.42 18.10
N ASN A 61 -18.93 -25.84 17.27
CA ASN A 61 -17.80 -26.56 16.70
C ASN A 61 -16.53 -26.49 17.57
N LYS A 62 -15.62 -27.45 17.37
CA LYS A 62 -14.30 -27.49 18.02
C LYS A 62 -13.22 -26.70 17.26
N ASP A 63 -13.63 -25.87 16.30
CA ASP A 63 -12.68 -25.07 15.52
C ASP A 63 -12.03 -24.03 16.42
N LYS A 64 -10.75 -23.72 16.16
CA LYS A 64 -10.04 -22.68 16.88
C LYS A 64 -10.50 -21.30 16.41
N ARG A 65 -10.50 -20.33 17.31
CA ARG A 65 -10.88 -18.95 17.03
C ARG A 65 -9.80 -18.00 17.52
N TRP A 66 -9.23 -17.23 16.61
CA TRP A 66 -8.15 -16.30 16.92
C TRP A 66 -8.68 -14.87 16.79
N TYR A 67 -8.52 -14.10 17.86
CA TYR A 67 -8.81 -12.68 17.90
C TYR A 67 -7.47 -11.94 17.84
N VAL A 68 -7.16 -11.36 16.69
CA VAL A 68 -5.87 -10.75 16.42
C VAL A 68 -6.02 -9.23 16.45
N PHE A 69 -5.27 -8.60 17.36
CA PHE A 69 -5.16 -7.17 17.46
C PHE A 69 -3.93 -6.72 16.69
N ASP A 70 -4.15 -6.22 15.48
CA ASP A 70 -3.09 -5.77 14.61
C ASP A 70 -2.95 -4.24 14.67
N GLY A 71 -2.07 -3.74 15.53
CA GLY A 71 -1.84 -2.30 15.68
C GLY A 71 -1.01 -1.95 16.92
N PRO A 72 -0.71 -0.65 17.12
CA PRO A 72 0.04 -0.21 18.30
C PRO A 72 -0.66 -0.59 19.61
N VAL A 73 0.11 -1.09 20.57
CA VAL A 73 -0.34 -1.34 21.94
C VAL A 73 0.08 -0.17 22.83
N ASP A 74 -0.86 0.31 23.64
CA ASP A 74 -0.62 1.30 24.68
C ASP A 74 -1.38 0.95 25.95
N ALA A 75 -1.03 1.65 27.02
CA ALA A 75 -1.56 1.40 28.35
C ALA A 75 -3.08 1.55 28.47
N VAL A 76 -3.74 2.42 27.68
CA VAL A 76 -5.15 2.77 27.92
C VAL A 76 -6.10 1.66 27.48
N TRP A 77 -5.99 1.19 26.24
CA TRP A 77 -6.94 0.16 25.77
C TRP A 77 -6.57 -1.24 26.25
N ILE A 78 -5.29 -1.50 26.55
CA ILE A 78 -4.84 -2.83 27.01
C ILE A 78 -5.20 -3.08 28.48
N GLU A 79 -5.43 -2.04 29.28
CA GLU A 79 -5.81 -2.18 30.69
C GLU A 79 -7.10 -2.99 30.87
N ASN A 80 -8.09 -2.77 30.01
CA ASN A 80 -9.34 -3.54 29.99
C ASN A 80 -9.16 -5.02 29.60
N MET A 81 -7.99 -5.40 29.09
CA MET A 81 -7.66 -6.79 28.71
C MET A 81 -6.92 -7.55 29.80
N ASN A 82 -6.48 -6.87 30.85
CA ASN A 82 -5.58 -7.45 31.85
C ASN A 82 -6.12 -8.73 32.50
N THR A 83 -7.44 -8.84 32.69
CA THR A 83 -8.12 -10.01 33.30
C THR A 83 -8.42 -11.14 32.31
N VAL A 84 -8.36 -10.87 31.01
CA VAL A 84 -8.52 -11.90 29.97
C VAL A 84 -7.18 -12.48 29.53
N LEU A 85 -6.11 -11.71 29.70
CA LEU A 85 -4.73 -12.11 29.40
C LEU A 85 -4.05 -12.87 30.54
N ASP A 86 -4.61 -12.83 31.75
CA ASP A 86 -4.13 -13.64 32.88
C ASP A 86 -4.72 -15.07 32.86
N ASP A 87 -4.37 -15.88 33.87
CA ASP A 87 -4.86 -17.25 34.01
C ASP A 87 -6.39 -17.35 34.18
N ASN A 88 -7.08 -16.26 34.51
CA ASN A 88 -8.53 -16.26 34.67
C ASN A 88 -9.25 -16.40 33.33
N LYS A 89 -8.65 -15.88 32.23
CA LYS A 89 -9.23 -15.85 30.88
C LYS A 89 -10.66 -15.27 30.85
N LYS A 90 -10.90 -14.21 31.63
CA LYS A 90 -12.21 -13.54 31.75
C LYS A 90 -12.14 -12.12 31.20
N LEU A 91 -12.88 -11.86 30.13
CA LEU A 91 -13.09 -10.52 29.61
C LEU A 91 -14.16 -9.82 30.46
N CYS A 92 -13.75 -8.80 31.20
CA CYS A 92 -14.63 -7.99 32.05
C CYS A 92 -14.97 -6.70 31.32
N LEU A 93 -16.25 -6.45 31.06
CA LEU A 93 -16.72 -5.26 30.36
C LEU A 93 -17.18 -4.19 31.33
N SER A 94 -17.14 -2.93 30.89
CA SER A 94 -17.64 -1.80 31.67
C SER A 94 -19.14 -1.86 31.96
N SER A 95 -19.90 -2.66 31.20
CA SER A 95 -21.30 -3.02 31.50
C SER A 95 -21.47 -3.90 32.75
N GLY A 96 -20.39 -4.47 33.27
CA GLY A 96 -20.40 -5.49 34.31
C GLY A 96 -20.52 -6.93 33.79
N GLU A 97 -20.66 -7.13 32.47
CA GLU A 97 -20.65 -8.47 31.88
C GLU A 97 -19.26 -9.11 32.00
N ILE A 98 -19.22 -10.39 32.39
CA ILE A 98 -17.98 -11.17 32.50
C ILE A 98 -18.07 -12.35 31.54
N ILE A 99 -17.24 -12.32 30.50
CA ILE A 99 -17.21 -13.33 29.44
C ILE A 99 -15.96 -14.20 29.60
N LYS A 100 -16.13 -15.49 29.90
CA LYS A 100 -14.99 -16.44 30.00
C LYS A 100 -14.64 -17.02 28.63
N LEU A 101 -13.38 -16.89 28.21
CA LEU A 101 -12.90 -17.51 26.97
C LEU A 101 -12.85 -19.04 27.09
N ARG A 102 -13.14 -19.72 25.97
CA ARG A 102 -12.95 -21.17 25.82
C ARG A 102 -11.50 -21.48 25.46
N ASP A 103 -11.04 -22.70 25.73
CA ASP A 103 -9.67 -23.12 25.39
C ASP A 103 -9.42 -23.22 23.87
N THR A 104 -10.48 -23.21 23.06
CA THR A 104 -10.37 -23.12 21.59
C THR A 104 -10.12 -21.70 21.09
N MET A 105 -10.18 -20.69 21.97
CA MET A 105 -9.99 -19.29 21.64
C MET A 105 -8.58 -18.84 21.98
N THR A 106 -8.03 -17.93 21.18
CA THR A 106 -6.71 -17.36 21.41
C THR A 106 -6.75 -15.87 21.06
N MET A 107 -6.18 -15.03 21.91
CA MET A 107 -5.93 -13.62 21.61
C MET A 107 -4.47 -13.47 21.18
N MET A 108 -4.24 -12.69 20.13
CA MET A 108 -2.90 -12.43 19.59
C MET A 108 -2.74 -10.94 19.34
N PHE A 109 -1.51 -10.45 19.49
CA PHE A 109 -1.17 -9.04 19.27
C PHE A 109 -0.05 -8.97 18.25
N GLU A 110 -0.30 -8.29 17.14
CA GLU A 110 0.72 -8.00 16.13
C GLU A 110 1.13 -6.53 16.26
N VAL A 111 2.28 -6.31 16.89
CA VAL A 111 2.82 -4.99 17.23
C VAL A 111 4.18 -4.77 16.58
N ALA A 112 4.53 -3.52 16.29
CA ALA A 112 5.89 -3.17 15.86
C ALA A 112 6.86 -3.18 17.05
N ASP A 113 6.43 -2.61 18.16
CA ASP A 113 7.19 -2.48 19.39
C ASP A 113 6.22 -2.46 20.59
N LEU A 114 6.80 -2.53 21.79
CA LEU A 114 6.08 -2.50 23.06
C LEU A 114 6.55 -1.31 23.92
N ALA A 115 7.03 -0.22 23.30
CA ALA A 115 7.65 0.89 24.02
C ALA A 115 6.70 1.59 25.01
N VAL A 116 5.40 1.47 24.77
CA VAL A 116 4.33 2.13 25.54
C VAL A 116 3.52 1.12 26.38
N ALA A 117 3.92 -0.15 26.38
CA ALA A 117 3.27 -1.19 27.18
C ALA A 117 3.94 -1.35 28.55
N SER A 118 3.15 -1.58 29.60
CA SER A 118 3.71 -1.84 30.93
C SER A 118 4.37 -3.24 30.98
N PRO A 119 5.53 -3.41 31.64
CA PRO A 119 6.15 -4.73 31.80
C PRO A 119 5.22 -5.76 32.46
N ALA A 120 4.33 -5.31 33.36
CA ALA A 120 3.33 -6.16 34.00
C ALA A 120 2.33 -6.75 32.98
N THR A 121 1.86 -5.93 32.03
CA THR A 121 0.98 -6.40 30.94
C THR A 121 1.72 -7.38 30.03
N VAL A 122 2.96 -7.07 29.66
CA VAL A 122 3.80 -7.91 28.80
C VAL A 122 4.09 -9.27 29.45
N SER A 123 4.30 -9.33 30.77
CA SER A 123 4.60 -10.56 31.49
C SER A 123 3.50 -11.63 31.43
N ARG A 124 2.26 -11.24 31.09
CA ARG A 124 1.10 -12.15 30.99
C ARG A 124 0.97 -12.80 29.61
N CYS A 125 1.74 -12.32 28.63
CA CYS A 125 1.66 -12.74 27.25
C CYS A 125 2.90 -13.54 26.84
N GLY A 126 2.71 -14.56 26.00
CA GLY A 126 3.83 -15.24 25.34
C GLY A 126 4.45 -14.33 24.28
N MET A 127 5.75 -14.04 24.39
CA MET A 127 6.47 -13.17 23.45
C MET A 127 7.12 -14.00 22.34
N VAL A 128 6.84 -13.63 21.09
CA VAL A 128 7.50 -14.18 19.90
C VAL A 128 8.17 -13.03 19.16
N TYR A 129 9.49 -12.96 19.25
CA TYR A 129 10.27 -11.94 18.54
C TYR A 129 10.60 -12.43 17.14
N LEU A 130 10.20 -11.64 16.13
CA LEU A 130 10.56 -11.89 14.74
C LEU A 130 11.54 -10.80 14.29
N GLU A 131 12.80 -11.18 14.11
CA GLU A 131 13.81 -10.28 13.57
C GLU A 131 13.64 -10.15 12.04
N PRO A 132 13.48 -8.93 11.49
CA PRO A 132 13.27 -8.73 10.05
C PRO A 132 14.39 -9.31 9.16
N GLY A 133 15.64 -9.33 9.67
CA GLY A 133 16.81 -9.83 8.95
C GLY A 133 16.75 -11.33 8.65
N VAL A 134 15.97 -12.11 9.39
CA VAL A 134 15.91 -13.58 9.26
C VAL A 134 15.22 -14.01 7.96
N LEU A 135 14.18 -13.29 7.51
CA LEU A 135 13.46 -13.62 6.29
C LEU A 135 14.22 -13.16 5.03
N GLY A 136 14.81 -11.95 5.10
CA GLY A 136 15.48 -11.30 3.99
C GLY A 136 14.57 -11.00 2.79
N LEU A 137 15.16 -10.61 1.67
CA LEU A 137 14.45 -10.21 0.44
C LEU A 137 14.20 -11.37 -0.53
N SER A 138 15.01 -12.42 -0.46
CA SER A 138 14.93 -13.58 -1.35
C SER A 138 13.56 -14.27 -1.39
N PRO A 139 12.80 -14.41 -0.28
CA PRO A 139 11.46 -15.00 -0.33
C PRO A 139 10.47 -14.20 -1.17
N PHE A 140 10.53 -12.86 -1.14
CA PHE A 140 9.68 -11.99 -1.96
C PHE A 140 9.93 -12.24 -3.45
N ILE A 141 11.22 -12.26 -3.85
CA ILE A 141 11.64 -12.54 -5.22
C ILE A 141 11.19 -13.94 -5.65
N ASN A 142 11.45 -14.96 -4.83
CA ASN A 142 11.12 -16.34 -5.15
C ASN A 142 9.60 -16.57 -5.29
N CYS A 143 8.79 -15.93 -4.44
CA CYS A 143 7.34 -15.99 -4.52
C CYS A 143 6.80 -15.28 -5.77
N TRP A 144 7.33 -14.10 -6.08
CA TRP A 144 6.97 -13.37 -7.30
C TRP A 144 7.31 -14.17 -8.57
N LEU A 145 8.51 -14.74 -8.64
CA LEU A 145 8.96 -15.59 -9.75
C LEU A 145 8.09 -16.85 -9.94
N LYS A 146 7.43 -17.34 -8.88
CA LYS A 146 6.46 -18.46 -8.98
C LYS A 146 5.09 -18.02 -9.50
N ARG A 147 4.72 -16.75 -9.31
CA ARG A 147 3.44 -16.15 -9.72
C ARG A 147 3.46 -15.62 -11.16
N LEU A 148 4.62 -15.58 -11.81
CA LEU A 148 4.75 -15.11 -13.19
C LEU A 148 3.74 -15.78 -14.14
N PRO A 149 3.14 -15.01 -15.08
CA PRO A 149 2.28 -15.57 -16.12
C PRO A 149 2.98 -16.69 -16.90
N GLU A 150 2.21 -17.66 -17.42
CA GLU A 150 2.77 -18.82 -18.15
C GLU A 150 3.73 -18.41 -19.26
N LEU A 151 3.40 -17.35 -20.01
CA LEU A 151 4.24 -16.81 -21.10
C LEU A 151 5.53 -16.15 -20.61
N ALA A 152 5.59 -15.71 -19.35
CA ALA A 152 6.77 -15.09 -18.74
C ALA A 152 7.69 -16.10 -18.03
N LYS A 153 7.19 -17.32 -17.71
CA LYS A 153 7.97 -18.35 -17.02
C LYS A 153 9.30 -18.72 -17.70
N PRO A 154 9.42 -18.80 -19.04
CA PRO A 154 10.71 -19.06 -19.69
C PRO A 154 11.81 -18.04 -19.37
N TYR A 155 11.43 -16.82 -18.97
CA TYR A 155 12.36 -15.73 -18.67
C TYR A 155 12.68 -15.60 -17.17
N LYS A 156 12.15 -16.51 -16.33
CA LYS A 156 12.27 -16.47 -14.88
C LYS A 156 13.72 -16.37 -14.39
N ASP A 157 14.62 -17.17 -14.95
CA ASP A 157 16.02 -17.20 -14.51
C ASP A 157 16.75 -15.91 -14.91
N LYS A 158 16.48 -15.38 -16.11
CA LYS A 158 17.04 -14.09 -16.54
C LYS A 158 16.50 -12.92 -15.72
N LEU A 159 15.21 -12.92 -15.39
CA LEU A 159 14.62 -11.92 -14.50
C LEU A 159 15.26 -11.99 -13.10
N LYS A 160 15.46 -13.19 -12.56
CA LYS A 160 16.15 -13.37 -11.29
C LYS A 160 17.57 -12.79 -11.34
N GLU A 161 18.34 -13.13 -12.36
CA GLU A 161 19.70 -12.60 -12.57
C GLU A 161 19.69 -11.05 -12.60
N LEU A 162 18.79 -10.45 -13.37
CA LEU A 162 18.67 -8.99 -13.49
C LEU A 162 18.25 -8.33 -12.17
N ILE A 163 17.36 -8.96 -11.39
CA ILE A 163 16.95 -8.45 -10.07
C ILE A 163 18.14 -8.42 -9.11
N TYR A 164 18.93 -9.49 -9.04
CA TYR A 164 20.12 -9.52 -8.19
C TYR A 164 21.24 -8.62 -8.71
N TYR A 165 21.31 -8.36 -10.01
CA TYR A 165 22.31 -7.46 -10.59
C TYR A 165 21.98 -5.97 -10.38
N TYR A 166 20.70 -5.60 -10.48
CA TYR A 166 20.27 -4.20 -10.39
C TYR A 166 19.62 -3.83 -9.06
N VAL A 167 18.60 -4.57 -8.63
CA VAL A 167 17.73 -4.14 -7.52
C VAL A 167 18.45 -4.24 -6.18
N ILE A 168 19.10 -5.38 -5.90
CA ILE A 168 19.79 -5.59 -4.61
C ILE A 168 20.93 -4.57 -4.42
N PRO A 169 21.84 -4.37 -5.40
CA PRO A 169 22.88 -3.35 -5.27
C PRO A 169 22.34 -1.90 -5.26
N ALA A 170 21.22 -1.63 -5.93
CA ALA A 170 20.57 -0.32 -5.85
C ALA A 170 20.05 -0.03 -4.43
N MET A 171 19.51 -1.04 -3.74
CA MET A 171 19.07 -0.90 -2.35
C MET A 171 20.25 -0.75 -1.39
N GLU A 172 21.37 -1.46 -1.63
CA GLU A 172 22.60 -1.27 -0.87
C GLU A 172 23.11 0.17 -1.01
N LEU A 173 23.15 0.70 -2.24
CA LEU A 173 23.50 2.10 -2.51
C LEU A 173 22.56 3.07 -1.80
N LEU A 174 21.24 2.81 -1.85
CA LEU A 174 20.22 3.61 -1.18
C LEU A 174 20.49 3.74 0.31
N ARG A 175 20.89 2.64 0.97
CA ARG A 175 21.16 2.61 2.41
C ARG A 175 22.54 3.16 2.79
N SER A 176 23.53 3.03 1.92
CA SER A 176 24.90 3.44 2.21
C SER A 176 25.20 4.90 1.88
N SER A 177 24.53 5.47 0.88
CA SER A 177 25.03 6.68 0.21
C SER A 177 23.96 7.66 -0.28
N LEU A 178 22.68 7.27 -0.29
CA LEU A 178 21.59 8.15 -0.73
C LEU A 178 20.75 8.59 0.45
N ARG A 179 20.08 9.74 0.29
CA ARG A 179 19.15 10.28 1.29
C ARG A 179 17.72 10.18 0.77
N GLU A 180 16.87 9.49 1.52
CA GLU A 180 15.45 9.42 1.21
C GLU A 180 14.68 10.62 1.77
N ILE A 181 13.69 11.09 1.02
CA ILE A 181 12.75 12.11 1.52
C ILE A 181 11.88 11.54 2.64
N LEU A 182 11.51 10.27 2.50
CA LEU A 182 10.75 9.52 3.48
C LEU A 182 11.40 8.15 3.64
N THR A 183 11.78 7.82 4.86
CA THR A 183 12.39 6.53 5.18
C THR A 183 11.49 5.38 4.73
N SER A 184 12.04 4.49 3.91
CA SER A 184 11.34 3.31 3.41
C SER A 184 11.83 2.03 4.12
N VAL A 185 11.06 0.96 3.96
CA VAL A 185 11.49 -0.39 4.36
C VAL A 185 11.90 -1.16 3.10
N ASP A 186 13.00 -1.91 3.18
CA ASP A 186 13.57 -2.64 2.04
C ASP A 186 12.55 -3.54 1.32
N SER A 187 11.76 -4.29 2.08
CA SER A 187 10.70 -5.14 1.52
C SER A 187 9.62 -4.34 0.77
N ALA A 188 9.34 -3.11 1.20
CA ALA A 188 8.38 -2.22 0.56
C ALA A 188 8.93 -1.70 -0.78
N VAL A 189 10.18 -1.25 -0.79
CA VAL A 189 10.87 -0.79 -2.02
C VAL A 189 10.94 -1.91 -3.05
N LEU A 190 11.33 -3.12 -2.63
CA LEU A 190 11.32 -4.29 -3.50
C LEU A 190 9.90 -4.61 -3.99
N SER A 191 8.89 -4.52 -3.14
CA SER A 191 7.49 -4.74 -3.55
C SER A 191 7.03 -3.72 -4.59
N CYS A 192 7.45 -2.46 -4.49
CA CYS A 192 7.20 -1.42 -5.50
C CYS A 192 7.85 -1.77 -6.84
N PHE A 193 9.11 -2.22 -6.83
CA PHE A 193 9.78 -2.73 -8.03
C PHE A 193 8.98 -3.89 -8.66
N LEU A 194 8.60 -4.90 -7.88
CA LEU A 194 7.89 -6.08 -8.38
C LEU A 194 6.50 -5.72 -8.93
N ARG A 195 5.80 -4.75 -8.34
CA ARG A 195 4.54 -4.21 -8.84
C ARG A 195 4.67 -3.51 -10.19
N LEU A 196 5.70 -2.68 -10.38
CA LEU A 196 5.98 -2.06 -11.69
C LEU A 196 6.33 -3.13 -12.75
N MET A 197 7.02 -4.20 -12.36
CA MET A 197 7.22 -5.35 -13.24
C MET A 197 5.91 -6.08 -13.56
N ASP A 198 5.02 -6.26 -12.57
CA ASP A 198 3.68 -6.83 -12.79
C ASP A 198 2.85 -5.97 -13.77
N PHE A 199 3.01 -4.64 -13.75
CA PHE A 199 2.40 -3.75 -14.75
C PHE A 199 2.91 -4.05 -16.15
N ARG A 200 4.24 -4.09 -16.34
CA ARG A 200 4.86 -4.36 -17.66
C ARG A 200 4.57 -5.76 -18.19
N LEU A 201 4.48 -6.75 -17.30
CA LEU A 201 4.14 -8.13 -17.65
C LEU A 201 2.62 -8.37 -17.73
N GLY A 202 1.80 -7.41 -17.29
CA GLY A 202 0.34 -7.50 -17.21
C GLY A 202 -0.35 -7.95 -18.51
N PRO A 203 0.06 -7.45 -19.71
CA PRO A 203 -0.50 -7.92 -20.97
C PRO A 203 -0.38 -9.44 -21.16
N LEU A 204 0.68 -10.08 -20.66
CA LEU A 204 0.88 -11.54 -20.76
C LEU A 204 -0.10 -12.36 -19.92
N ALA A 205 -0.68 -11.75 -18.89
CA ALA A 205 -1.63 -12.40 -18.00
C ALA A 205 -3.08 -12.35 -18.53
N GLY A 206 -3.32 -11.69 -19.67
CA GLY A 206 -4.68 -11.45 -20.17
C GLY A 206 -5.49 -10.50 -19.29
N ARG A 207 -4.82 -9.50 -18.69
CA ARG A 207 -5.45 -8.52 -17.80
C ARG A 207 -6.60 -7.79 -18.50
N ASP A 208 -7.62 -7.40 -17.73
CA ASP A 208 -8.83 -6.72 -18.22
C ASP A 208 -9.60 -7.53 -19.29
N ASN A 209 -9.52 -8.88 -19.25
CA ASN A 209 -10.10 -9.79 -20.26
C ASN A 209 -9.60 -9.54 -21.70
N LYS A 210 -8.42 -8.91 -21.85
CA LYS A 210 -7.79 -8.75 -23.15
C LYS A 210 -7.05 -10.03 -23.54
N PRO A 211 -7.06 -10.43 -24.82
CA PRO A 211 -6.25 -11.55 -25.27
C PRO A 211 -4.76 -11.24 -25.05
N PRO A 212 -3.91 -12.27 -24.82
CA PRO A 212 -2.47 -12.08 -24.78
C PRO A 212 -1.94 -11.41 -26.07
N PRO A 213 -0.81 -10.69 -26.01
CA PRO A 213 -0.22 -10.04 -27.17
C PRO A 213 0.04 -11.02 -28.32
N ALA A 214 -0.09 -10.52 -29.56
CA ALA A 214 0.20 -11.32 -30.74
C ALA A 214 1.67 -11.79 -30.77
N THR A 215 1.94 -12.86 -31.52
CA THR A 215 3.27 -13.52 -31.58
C THR A 215 4.42 -12.54 -31.88
N GLN A 216 4.16 -11.53 -32.70
CA GLN A 216 5.14 -10.49 -33.05
C GLN A 216 5.59 -9.66 -31.84
N PHE A 217 4.68 -9.34 -30.92
CA PHE A 217 5.00 -8.64 -29.66
C PHE A 217 5.68 -9.57 -28.66
N LEU A 218 5.30 -10.85 -28.62
CA LEU A 218 5.95 -11.83 -27.75
C LEU A 218 7.44 -12.04 -28.11
N ALA A 219 7.80 -11.87 -29.39
CA ALA A 219 9.19 -11.95 -29.85
C ALA A 219 10.07 -10.83 -29.27
N LEU A 220 9.50 -9.65 -28.96
CA LEU A 220 10.24 -8.52 -28.39
C LEU A 220 10.67 -8.73 -26.94
N ILE A 221 9.97 -9.60 -26.19
CA ILE A 221 10.14 -9.74 -24.73
C ILE A 221 11.61 -9.89 -24.32
N ARG A 222 12.40 -10.66 -25.07
CA ARG A 222 13.83 -10.87 -24.80
C ARG A 222 14.61 -9.55 -24.75
N GLY A 223 14.29 -8.62 -25.64
CA GLY A 223 14.87 -7.27 -25.67
C GLY A 223 14.25 -6.32 -24.64
N LEU A 224 13.08 -6.64 -24.08
CA LEU A 224 12.35 -5.82 -23.11
C LEU A 224 12.73 -6.09 -21.65
N LEU A 225 13.28 -7.27 -21.33
CA LEU A 225 13.58 -7.64 -19.94
C LEU A 225 14.50 -6.62 -19.25
N VAL A 226 15.57 -6.22 -19.92
CA VAL A 226 16.54 -5.24 -19.40
C VAL A 226 15.90 -3.87 -19.20
N PRO A 227 15.33 -3.22 -20.24
CA PRO A 227 14.75 -1.89 -20.06
C PRO A 227 13.57 -1.87 -19.08
N TRP A 228 12.76 -2.93 -19.00
CA TRP A 228 11.72 -3.03 -17.95
C TRP A 228 12.31 -3.04 -16.54
N VAL A 229 13.37 -3.82 -16.29
CA VAL A 229 14.03 -3.84 -14.98
C VAL A 229 14.66 -2.49 -14.67
N VAL A 230 15.36 -1.88 -15.62
CA VAL A 230 15.98 -0.55 -15.47
C VAL A 230 14.93 0.51 -15.15
N PHE A 231 13.85 0.57 -15.93
CA PHE A 231 12.72 1.49 -15.68
C PHE A 231 12.12 1.28 -14.29
N SER A 232 11.84 0.03 -13.93
CA SER A 232 11.26 -0.29 -12.62
C SER A 232 12.21 0.05 -11.48
N VAL A 233 13.53 -0.09 -11.63
CA VAL A 233 14.55 0.27 -10.62
C VAL A 233 14.62 1.79 -10.42
N ILE A 234 14.60 2.58 -11.50
CA ILE A 234 14.54 4.04 -11.44
C ILE A 234 13.30 4.49 -10.66
N TRP A 235 12.14 3.91 -10.97
CA TRP A 235 10.86 4.34 -10.44
C TRP A 235 10.39 3.60 -9.18
N SER A 236 11.26 2.81 -8.55
CA SER A 236 10.99 2.19 -7.24
C SER A 236 12.06 2.53 -6.21
N VAL A 237 13.35 2.37 -6.55
CA VAL A 237 14.48 2.67 -5.68
C VAL A 237 14.93 4.11 -5.91
N GLY A 238 15.27 4.44 -7.15
CA GLY A 238 15.82 5.76 -7.49
C GLY A 238 14.85 6.91 -7.23
N CYS A 239 13.54 6.65 -7.22
CA CYS A 239 12.54 7.68 -6.99
C CYS A 239 12.39 8.08 -5.52
N THR A 240 12.94 7.35 -4.54
CA THR A 240 12.77 7.73 -3.12
C THR A 240 13.76 8.81 -2.65
N CYS A 241 14.78 9.07 -3.47
CA CYS A 241 15.90 9.96 -3.17
C CYS A 241 15.60 11.44 -3.42
N ASP A 242 16.38 12.31 -2.77
CA ASP A 242 16.48 13.75 -3.04
C ASP A 242 17.28 14.06 -4.33
N ASN A 243 17.41 15.34 -4.71
CA ASN A 243 18.08 15.76 -5.94
C ASN A 243 19.54 15.26 -6.01
N ASP A 244 20.31 15.43 -4.93
CA ASP A 244 21.70 14.95 -4.84
C ASP A 244 21.78 13.42 -5.00
N GLY A 245 20.88 12.69 -4.32
CA GLY A 245 20.80 11.25 -4.43
C GLY A 245 20.45 10.78 -5.84
N ARG A 246 19.57 11.50 -6.55
CA ARG A 246 19.24 11.21 -7.95
C ARG A 246 20.45 11.33 -8.89
N ILE A 247 21.34 12.31 -8.67
CA ILE A 247 22.57 12.46 -9.46
C ILE A 247 23.51 11.27 -9.25
N VAL A 248 23.69 10.85 -8.00
CA VAL A 248 24.52 9.68 -7.66
C VAL A 248 23.93 8.40 -8.25
N PHE A 249 22.62 8.23 -8.15
CA PHE A 249 21.91 7.08 -8.69
C PHE A 249 21.96 7.01 -10.22
N ASP A 250 21.77 8.14 -10.92
CA ASP A 250 21.89 8.25 -12.38
C ASP A 250 23.25 7.74 -12.87
N ARG A 251 24.34 8.26 -12.30
CA ARG A 251 25.70 7.86 -12.66
C ARG A 251 25.96 6.39 -12.39
N TRP A 252 25.50 5.90 -11.24
CA TRP A 252 25.65 4.50 -10.85
C TRP A 252 24.92 3.56 -11.82
N LEU A 253 23.68 3.89 -12.17
CA LEU A 253 22.84 3.05 -13.04
C LEU A 253 23.41 2.98 -14.46
N ARG A 254 23.82 4.12 -15.02
CA ARG A 254 24.44 4.21 -16.35
C ARG A 254 25.70 3.35 -16.43
N LYS A 255 26.61 3.49 -15.46
CA LYS A 255 27.82 2.66 -15.38
C LYS A 255 27.49 1.17 -15.30
N ARG A 256 26.51 0.78 -14.47
CA ARG A 256 26.09 -0.64 -14.35
C ARG A 256 25.55 -1.21 -15.65
N MET A 257 24.86 -0.42 -16.46
CA MET A 257 24.38 -0.83 -17.79
C MET A 257 25.53 -0.97 -18.79
N GLU A 258 26.48 -0.03 -18.78
CA GLU A 258 27.68 -0.08 -19.63
C GLU A 258 28.55 -1.30 -19.32
N ASP A 259 28.85 -1.55 -18.03
CA ASP A 259 29.65 -2.68 -17.55
C ASP A 259 29.05 -4.04 -17.96
N ALA A 260 27.71 -4.13 -18.00
CA ALA A 260 26.99 -5.33 -18.43
C ALA A 260 26.69 -5.39 -19.94
N HIS A 261 27.09 -4.37 -20.70
CA HIS A 261 26.73 -4.20 -22.12
C HIS A 261 25.23 -4.32 -22.40
N HIS A 262 24.41 -3.83 -21.46
CA HIS A 262 22.97 -3.90 -21.50
C HIS A 262 22.37 -2.76 -22.34
N LYS A 263 21.48 -3.11 -23.27
CA LYS A 263 20.82 -2.18 -24.21
C LYS A 263 19.29 -2.18 -24.01
N PRO A 264 18.58 -1.12 -24.45
CA PRO A 264 19.09 0.16 -24.96
C PRO A 264 19.69 1.02 -23.83
N LEU A 265 20.81 1.71 -24.12
CA LEU A 265 21.41 2.67 -23.20
C LEU A 265 20.50 3.91 -23.07
N LEU A 266 20.48 4.53 -21.89
CA LEU A 266 19.78 5.80 -21.72
C LEU A 266 20.55 6.91 -22.44
N PRO A 267 19.86 7.85 -23.11
CA PRO A 267 20.49 9.02 -23.71
C PRO A 267 21.32 9.80 -22.68
N SER A 268 22.47 10.34 -23.09
CA SER A 268 23.46 10.99 -22.21
C SER A 268 23.29 12.50 -22.09
N ASP A 269 22.30 13.06 -22.77
CA ASP A 269 21.97 14.48 -22.85
C ASP A 269 21.28 15.01 -21.59
N SER A 270 20.59 14.16 -20.82
CA SER A 270 19.94 14.55 -19.58
C SER A 270 19.89 13.42 -18.55
N SER A 271 19.21 13.63 -17.42
CA SER A 271 19.13 12.67 -16.33
C SER A 271 18.30 11.43 -16.71
N VAL A 272 18.59 10.26 -16.12
CA VAL A 272 17.75 9.05 -16.29
C VAL A 272 16.27 9.29 -15.97
N TYR A 273 15.97 10.28 -15.12
CA TYR A 273 14.61 10.63 -14.73
C TYR A 273 13.87 11.46 -15.79
N ASP A 274 14.53 11.93 -16.84
CA ASP A 274 13.92 12.73 -17.91
C ASP A 274 13.41 11.88 -19.09
N PHE A 275 13.64 10.57 -19.00
CA PHE A 275 13.24 9.62 -20.03
C PHE A 275 12.14 8.67 -19.54
N LYS A 276 11.17 8.43 -20.42
CA LYS A 276 10.21 7.33 -20.32
C LYS A 276 10.64 6.17 -21.20
N LEU A 277 10.29 4.96 -20.80
CA LEU A 277 10.45 3.78 -21.62
C LEU A 277 9.25 3.63 -22.56
N HIS A 278 9.51 3.61 -23.87
CA HIS A 278 8.56 3.13 -24.86
C HIS A 278 8.92 1.68 -25.21
N ASP A 279 8.06 0.72 -24.84
CA ASP A 279 8.35 -0.72 -24.96
C ASP A 279 7.92 -1.35 -26.28
N GLY A 280 7.63 -0.51 -27.27
CA GLY A 280 7.48 -0.93 -28.66
C GLY A 280 6.09 -1.43 -29.00
N GLY A 281 5.05 -0.91 -28.36
CA GLY A 281 3.66 -1.33 -28.59
C GLY A 281 3.16 -2.34 -27.57
N PHE A 282 3.95 -2.69 -26.55
CA PHE A 282 3.63 -3.80 -25.65
C PHE A 282 2.69 -3.37 -24.52
N THR A 283 3.06 -2.34 -23.74
CA THR A 283 2.12 -1.63 -22.86
C THR A 283 1.67 -0.30 -23.46
N ASP A 284 2.55 0.33 -24.22
CA ASP A 284 2.33 1.66 -24.79
C ASP A 284 2.15 1.51 -26.31
N PRO A 285 0.94 1.74 -26.87
CA PRO A 285 0.67 1.53 -28.30
C PRO A 285 1.58 2.38 -29.21
N THR A 286 2.01 1.79 -30.32
CA THR A 286 2.68 2.50 -31.42
C THR A 286 1.65 3.16 -32.33
N ASP A 287 2.05 4.23 -33.03
CA ASP A 287 1.17 4.99 -33.93
C ASP A 287 0.68 4.16 -35.13
N ASP A 288 1.51 3.23 -35.59
CA ASP A 288 1.22 2.28 -36.68
C ASP A 288 0.65 0.95 -36.19
N GLY A 289 0.61 0.72 -34.86
CA GLY A 289 0.17 -0.53 -34.25
C GLY A 289 1.13 -1.71 -34.42
N GLU A 290 2.33 -1.47 -34.97
CA GLU A 290 3.33 -2.50 -35.22
C GLU A 290 4.42 -2.53 -34.13
N PRO A 291 5.04 -3.69 -33.87
CA PRO A 291 6.07 -3.83 -32.85
C PRO A 291 7.34 -3.07 -33.23
N ALA A 292 7.83 -2.24 -32.31
CA ALA A 292 9.08 -1.51 -32.47
C ALA A 292 10.13 -1.93 -31.41
N PRO A 293 11.44 -1.74 -31.66
CA PRO A 293 12.44 -1.91 -30.62
C PRO A 293 12.18 -0.98 -29.41
N PRO A 294 12.51 -1.40 -28.18
CA PRO A 294 12.38 -0.52 -27.02
C PRO A 294 13.28 0.71 -27.16
N THR A 295 12.73 1.88 -26.85
CA THR A 295 13.46 3.16 -26.91
C THR A 295 13.17 4.01 -25.68
N TRP A 296 14.18 4.73 -25.22
CA TRP A 296 14.01 5.80 -24.25
C TRP A 296 13.59 7.08 -24.98
N ARG A 297 12.51 7.70 -24.50
CA ARG A 297 11.90 8.90 -25.09
C ARG A 297 11.80 9.99 -24.04
N SER A 298 11.88 11.26 -24.43
CA SER A 298 11.72 12.35 -23.47
C SER A 298 10.29 12.37 -22.92
N TRP A 299 10.11 12.70 -21.64
CA TRP A 299 8.75 12.92 -21.10
C TRP A 299 8.00 14.03 -21.84
N MET A 300 8.72 14.99 -22.43
CA MET A 300 8.15 16.16 -23.11
C MET A 300 7.90 15.96 -24.62
N GLU A 301 8.31 14.84 -25.21
CA GLU A 301 8.31 14.62 -26.67
C GLU A 301 6.92 14.77 -27.32
N ASN A 302 5.85 14.48 -26.57
CA ASN A 302 4.46 14.55 -27.04
C ASN A 302 3.61 15.58 -26.26
N THR A 303 4.23 16.55 -25.62
CA THR A 303 3.51 17.61 -24.90
C THR A 303 3.24 18.77 -25.84
N ASP A 304 1.96 19.10 -26.05
CA ASP A 304 1.57 20.27 -26.85
C ASP A 304 2.15 21.56 -26.27
N GLU A 305 2.46 22.52 -27.14
CA GLU A 305 2.95 23.83 -26.73
C GLU A 305 1.89 24.55 -25.88
N TYR A 306 2.20 24.79 -24.60
CA TYR A 306 1.26 25.38 -23.66
C TYR A 306 1.07 26.88 -23.95
N LYS A 307 -0.10 27.25 -24.44
CA LYS A 307 -0.44 28.64 -24.78
C LYS A 307 -1.37 29.23 -23.73
N ILE A 308 -0.87 30.24 -23.01
CA ILE A 308 -1.66 31.04 -22.08
C ILE A 308 -2.54 31.98 -22.90
N THR A 309 -3.86 31.84 -22.79
CA THR A 309 -4.82 32.74 -23.42
C THR A 309 -5.33 33.78 -22.44
N VAL A 310 -5.76 34.94 -22.94
CA VAL A 310 -6.15 36.11 -22.10
C VAL A 310 -7.39 35.83 -21.24
N ASP A 311 -8.21 34.86 -21.66
CA ASP A 311 -9.40 34.38 -20.95
C ASP A 311 -9.09 33.39 -19.81
N MET A 312 -7.86 32.87 -19.71
CA MET A 312 -7.47 32.00 -18.61
C MET A 312 -7.37 32.79 -17.29
N ARG A 313 -8.02 32.29 -16.24
CA ARG A 313 -7.82 32.82 -14.89
C ARG A 313 -6.42 32.45 -14.41
N TYR A 314 -5.72 33.38 -13.76
CA TYR A 314 -4.38 33.14 -13.24
C TYR A 314 -4.28 31.90 -12.35
N SER A 315 -5.33 31.60 -11.57
CA SER A 315 -5.42 30.39 -10.73
C SER A 315 -5.46 29.07 -11.49
N ASP A 316 -5.83 29.11 -12.77
CA ASP A 316 -6.05 27.93 -13.62
C ASP A 316 -4.90 27.71 -14.60
N ILE A 317 -3.91 28.62 -14.62
CA ILE A 317 -2.71 28.52 -15.46
C ILE A 317 -1.77 27.51 -14.81
N GLU A 318 -1.66 26.32 -15.41
CA GLU A 318 -0.71 25.29 -15.00
C GLU A 318 0.24 25.00 -16.17
N VAL A 319 1.47 25.54 -16.08
CA VAL A 319 2.50 25.29 -17.11
C VAL A 319 2.99 23.84 -16.95
N PRO A 320 2.88 23.00 -18.00
CA PRO A 320 3.34 21.62 -17.94
C PRO A 320 4.87 21.57 -17.88
N THR A 321 5.40 21.16 -16.73
CA THR A 321 6.84 20.89 -16.55
C THR A 321 7.13 19.41 -16.72
N VAL A 322 8.40 19.06 -16.98
CA VAL A 322 8.87 17.66 -17.03
C VAL A 322 8.43 16.91 -15.77
N ASN A 323 8.56 17.53 -14.60
CA ASN A 323 8.20 16.94 -13.31
C ASN A 323 6.71 16.62 -13.21
N ASN A 324 5.83 17.55 -13.60
CA ASN A 324 4.39 17.36 -13.53
C ASN A 324 3.91 16.29 -14.53
N VAL A 325 4.39 16.35 -15.78
CA VAL A 325 4.03 15.38 -16.83
C VAL A 325 4.47 13.97 -16.44
N ARG A 326 5.73 13.83 -15.99
CA ARG A 326 6.30 12.56 -15.54
C ARG A 326 5.56 11.98 -14.34
N ASN A 327 5.36 12.78 -13.29
CA ASN A 327 4.70 12.31 -12.08
C ASN A 327 3.23 11.95 -12.35
N ALA A 328 2.52 12.72 -13.17
CA ALA A 328 1.16 12.39 -13.61
C ALA A 328 1.11 11.06 -14.36
N GLU A 329 2.07 10.78 -15.24
CA GLU A 329 2.08 9.54 -16.00
C GLU A 329 2.45 8.33 -15.15
N LEU A 330 3.45 8.45 -14.27
CA LEU A 330 3.80 7.40 -13.30
C LEU A 330 2.65 7.11 -12.34
N LEU A 331 1.96 8.15 -11.86
CA LEU A 331 0.74 8.02 -11.08
C LEU A 331 -0.30 7.19 -11.85
N GLY A 332 -0.48 7.50 -13.14
CA GLY A 332 -1.33 6.73 -14.04
C GLY A 332 -0.94 5.25 -14.06
N ILE A 333 0.32 4.94 -14.36
CA ILE A 333 0.84 3.56 -14.43
C ILE A 333 0.52 2.77 -13.15
N ILE A 334 0.81 3.34 -11.98
CA ILE A 334 0.62 2.67 -10.69
C ILE A 334 -0.88 2.44 -10.41
N VAL A 335 -1.71 3.45 -10.67
CA VAL A 335 -3.17 3.36 -10.49
C VAL A 335 -3.80 2.38 -11.47
N TYR A 336 -3.36 2.35 -12.74
CA TYR A 336 -3.78 1.35 -13.72
C TYR A 336 -3.36 -0.06 -13.31
N ASN A 337 -2.24 -0.17 -12.60
CA ASN A 337 -1.81 -1.42 -11.99
C ASN A 337 -2.63 -1.85 -10.77
N GLU A 338 -3.62 -1.05 -10.35
CA GLU A 338 -4.47 -1.31 -9.20
C GLU A 338 -3.70 -1.27 -7.87
N ASP A 339 -2.63 -0.49 -7.82
CA ASP A 339 -1.80 -0.27 -6.63
C ASP A 339 -2.08 1.09 -5.99
N ASN A 340 -1.65 1.22 -4.72
CA ASN A 340 -1.74 2.46 -3.96
C ASN A 340 -0.45 3.27 -4.12
N VAL A 341 -0.57 4.59 -4.16
CA VAL A 341 0.56 5.51 -4.37
C VAL A 341 0.54 6.65 -3.36
N LEU A 342 1.72 7.03 -2.88
CA LEU A 342 1.92 8.13 -1.95
C LEU A 342 2.85 9.16 -2.58
N CYS A 343 2.29 10.33 -2.88
CA CYS A 343 3.01 11.48 -3.42
C CYS A 343 3.66 12.26 -2.28
N VAL A 344 4.99 12.23 -2.18
CA VAL A 344 5.75 12.81 -1.06
C VAL A 344 6.58 13.99 -1.55
N GLY A 345 6.54 15.11 -0.85
CA GLY A 345 7.43 16.23 -1.16
C GLY A 345 7.08 17.53 -0.44
N PRO A 346 7.98 18.53 -0.40
CA PRO A 346 7.79 19.80 0.31
C PRO A 346 6.54 20.58 -0.13
N THR A 347 6.06 21.51 0.70
CA THR A 347 4.92 22.37 0.33
C THR A 347 5.26 23.18 -0.94
N GLY A 348 4.31 23.37 -1.84
CA GLY A 348 4.52 24.19 -3.05
C GLY A 348 5.08 23.45 -4.27
N THR A 349 5.42 22.16 -4.17
CA THR A 349 5.95 21.37 -5.31
C THR A 349 4.90 20.86 -6.30
N GLY A 350 3.70 21.43 -6.32
CA GLY A 350 2.64 21.06 -7.28
C GLY A 350 1.93 19.71 -7.05
N LYS A 351 2.29 18.94 -6.01
CA LYS A 351 1.72 17.60 -5.70
C LYS A 351 0.20 17.48 -5.88
N THR A 352 -0.55 18.25 -5.10
CA THR A 352 -2.02 18.20 -5.07
C THR A 352 -2.58 18.56 -6.44
N LEU A 353 -2.03 19.58 -7.10
CA LEU A 353 -2.46 20.01 -8.43
C LEU A 353 -2.23 18.91 -9.47
N THR A 354 -1.03 18.33 -9.52
CA THR A 354 -0.69 17.26 -10.47
C THR A 354 -1.57 16.03 -10.28
N VAL A 355 -1.81 15.62 -9.03
CA VAL A 355 -2.67 14.46 -8.74
C VAL A 355 -4.12 14.75 -9.12
N ILE A 356 -4.67 15.91 -8.74
CA ILE A 356 -6.03 16.29 -9.10
C ILE A 356 -6.19 16.39 -10.61
N ALA A 357 -5.23 17.01 -11.31
CA ALA A 357 -5.24 17.11 -12.76
C ALA A 357 -5.27 15.73 -13.42
N LYS A 358 -4.39 14.80 -13.02
CA LYS A 358 -4.36 13.43 -13.58
C LYS A 358 -5.60 12.61 -13.23
N LEU A 359 -6.13 12.71 -12.01
CA LEU A 359 -7.29 11.92 -11.61
C LEU A 359 -8.61 12.48 -12.15
N SER A 360 -8.68 13.78 -12.42
CA SER A 360 -9.87 14.45 -12.98
C SER A 360 -9.88 14.45 -14.51
N LYS A 361 -8.71 14.43 -15.16
CA LYS A 361 -8.57 14.47 -16.62
C LYS A 361 -7.90 13.18 -17.11
N ASN A 362 -8.39 12.62 -18.21
CA ASN A 362 -7.75 11.51 -18.92
C ASN A 362 -7.59 10.18 -18.15
N MET A 363 -8.37 9.94 -17.10
CA MET A 363 -8.52 8.59 -16.52
C MET A 363 -9.47 7.73 -17.36
N HIS A 364 -9.14 6.45 -17.51
CA HIS A 364 -10.05 5.50 -18.17
C HIS A 364 -11.39 5.47 -17.43
N LYS A 365 -12.50 5.37 -18.18
CA LYS A 365 -13.87 5.36 -17.64
C LYS A 365 -14.15 4.26 -16.60
N LYS A 366 -13.23 3.31 -16.42
CA LYS A 366 -13.33 2.27 -15.38
C LYS A 366 -13.09 2.82 -13.99
N PHE A 367 -12.39 3.96 -13.87
CA PHE A 367 -12.08 4.57 -12.59
C PHE A 367 -13.09 5.65 -12.22
N ILE A 368 -13.45 5.68 -10.94
CA ILE A 368 -14.22 6.74 -10.30
C ILE A 368 -13.29 7.34 -9.24
N CYS A 369 -13.04 8.65 -9.31
CA CYS A 369 -12.10 9.33 -8.42
C CYS A 369 -12.87 10.21 -7.44
N ASP A 370 -12.66 10.02 -6.14
CA ASP A 370 -13.18 10.88 -5.07
C ASP A 370 -12.01 11.54 -4.34
N PHE A 371 -12.18 12.82 -4.01
CA PHE A 371 -11.14 13.66 -3.41
C PHE A 371 -11.54 14.01 -1.98
N MET A 372 -10.62 13.82 -1.04
CA MET A 372 -10.78 14.22 0.35
C MET A 372 -9.45 14.75 0.89
N SER A 373 -9.52 15.56 1.95
CA SER A 373 -8.34 16.14 2.59
C SER A 373 -8.38 15.85 4.08
N PHE A 374 -7.23 15.52 4.64
CA PHE A 374 -7.06 15.35 6.07
C PHE A 374 -6.67 16.67 6.73
N SER A 375 -7.04 16.76 8.01
CA SER A 375 -6.74 17.89 8.87
C SER A 375 -6.44 17.37 10.27
N ALA A 376 -5.91 18.22 11.15
CA ALA A 376 -5.68 17.87 12.55
C ALA A 376 -6.94 17.40 13.29
N ARG A 377 -8.15 17.75 12.81
CA ARG A 377 -9.44 17.35 13.42
C ARG A 377 -10.09 16.14 12.75
N THR A 378 -9.50 15.60 11.69
CA THR A 378 -10.07 14.44 11.00
C THR A 378 -10.00 13.22 11.91
N THR A 379 -11.14 12.52 12.05
CA THR A 379 -11.26 11.32 12.90
C THR A 379 -11.42 10.05 12.05
N ALA A 380 -11.15 8.88 12.65
CA ALA A 380 -11.36 7.60 11.99
C ALA A 380 -12.83 7.41 11.58
N ASN A 381 -13.76 7.82 12.46
CA ASN A 381 -15.20 7.78 12.20
C ASN A 381 -15.59 8.59 10.95
N GLN A 382 -15.15 9.85 10.86
CA GLN A 382 -15.41 10.69 9.69
C GLN A 382 -14.81 10.09 8.41
N THR A 383 -13.60 9.54 8.49
CA THR A 383 -12.93 8.90 7.36
C THR A 383 -13.72 7.69 6.87
N GLN A 384 -14.18 6.84 7.80
CA GLN A 384 -15.03 5.70 7.49
C GLN A 384 -16.34 6.12 6.85
N ASP A 385 -17.03 7.11 7.41
CA ASP A 385 -18.32 7.60 6.90
C ASP A 385 -18.18 8.19 5.48
N LEU A 386 -17.11 8.95 5.22
CA LEU A 386 -16.83 9.50 3.90
C LEU A 386 -16.61 8.39 2.86
N ILE A 387 -15.78 7.38 3.17
CA ILE A 387 -15.51 6.27 2.25
C ILE A 387 -16.77 5.42 2.05
N ASP A 388 -17.44 5.02 3.13
CA ASP A 388 -18.64 4.18 3.07
C ASP A 388 -19.78 4.88 2.31
N SER A 389 -19.87 6.22 2.35
CA SER A 389 -20.88 6.98 1.60
C SER A 389 -20.73 6.92 0.07
N LYS A 390 -19.54 6.55 -0.41
CA LYS A 390 -19.19 6.47 -1.84
C LYS A 390 -19.27 5.06 -2.40
N LEU A 391 -19.54 4.07 -1.55
CA LEU A 391 -19.53 2.66 -1.91
C LEU A 391 -20.94 2.06 -1.84
N ASP A 392 -21.26 1.25 -2.83
CA ASP A 392 -22.53 0.53 -2.89
C ASP A 392 -22.40 -0.86 -2.25
N ARG A 393 -23.50 -1.35 -1.70
CA ARG A 393 -23.59 -2.72 -1.21
C ARG A 393 -23.70 -3.69 -2.39
N ARG A 394 -22.67 -4.49 -2.62
CA ARG A 394 -22.64 -5.53 -3.67
C ARG A 394 -23.45 -6.76 -3.29
N ARG A 395 -23.20 -7.24 -2.07
CA ARG A 395 -23.84 -8.40 -1.44
C ARG A 395 -23.68 -8.28 0.08
N LYS A 396 -24.19 -9.26 0.83
CA LYS A 396 -24.08 -9.23 2.30
C LYS A 396 -22.60 -9.14 2.73
N GLY A 397 -22.26 -8.09 3.48
CA GLY A 397 -20.90 -7.85 3.99
C GLY A 397 -19.88 -7.37 2.97
N VAL A 398 -20.23 -7.16 1.70
CA VAL A 398 -19.29 -6.73 0.64
C VAL A 398 -19.74 -5.44 -0.01
N PHE A 399 -18.85 -4.45 -0.02
CA PHE A 399 -19.07 -3.09 -0.50
C PHE A 399 -18.02 -2.73 -1.55
N GLY A 400 -18.40 -1.89 -2.51
CA GLY A 400 -17.53 -1.45 -3.58
C GLY A 400 -18.25 -0.48 -4.54
N PRO A 401 -17.55 0.11 -5.52
CA PRO A 401 -18.16 0.93 -6.56
C PRO A 401 -19.14 0.12 -7.44
N PRO A 402 -19.82 0.70 -8.45
CA PRO A 402 -20.61 -0.05 -9.44
C PRO A 402 -19.84 -1.16 -10.19
N VAL A 403 -20.53 -2.12 -10.82
CA VAL A 403 -19.87 -3.33 -11.42
C VAL A 403 -18.96 -2.88 -12.55
N LEU A 404 -17.77 -3.50 -12.67
CA LEU A 404 -16.73 -3.14 -13.65
C LEU A 404 -16.10 -1.75 -13.45
N LYS A 405 -16.42 -1.07 -12.34
CA LYS A 405 -15.78 0.17 -11.92
C LYS A 405 -14.81 -0.10 -10.77
N ARG A 406 -13.86 0.82 -10.62
CA ARG A 406 -12.88 0.84 -9.54
C ARG A 406 -12.84 2.22 -8.93
N GLN A 407 -12.90 2.30 -7.62
CA GLN A 407 -12.92 3.55 -6.88
C GLN A 407 -11.49 3.94 -6.49
N ILE A 408 -11.13 5.19 -6.71
CA ILE A 408 -9.86 5.77 -6.27
C ILE A 408 -10.20 6.87 -5.26
N PHE A 409 -9.71 6.73 -4.03
CA PHE A 409 -9.78 7.80 -3.04
C PHE A 409 -8.46 8.54 -3.01
N PHE A 410 -8.48 9.81 -3.42
CA PHE A 410 -7.38 10.72 -3.20
C PHE A 410 -7.50 11.36 -1.82
N ILE A 411 -6.48 11.19 -0.98
CA ILE A 411 -6.38 11.79 0.34
C ILE A 411 -5.21 12.77 0.35
N ASP A 412 -5.53 14.06 0.33
CA ASP A 412 -4.53 15.10 0.53
C ASP A 412 -4.17 15.26 2.01
N ASP A 413 -2.96 15.75 2.27
CA ASP A 413 -2.45 16.00 3.61
C ASP A 413 -2.49 14.75 4.51
N PHE A 414 -2.08 13.60 3.96
CA PHE A 414 -2.25 12.27 4.55
C PHE A 414 -1.67 12.13 5.98
N ASN A 415 -0.65 12.90 6.35
CA ASN A 415 0.00 12.90 7.66
C ASN A 415 -0.35 14.10 8.57
N MET A 416 -1.42 14.82 8.25
CA MET A 416 -1.96 15.90 9.07
C MET A 416 -2.86 15.47 10.24
N PRO A 417 -3.51 14.29 10.28
CA PRO A 417 -4.29 13.90 11.45
C PRO A 417 -3.52 14.02 12.75
N ALA A 418 -4.19 14.50 13.81
CA ALA A 418 -3.55 14.65 15.10
C ALA A 418 -3.13 13.28 15.68
N LEU A 419 -1.97 13.28 16.33
CA LEU A 419 -1.54 12.16 17.14
C LEU A 419 -2.44 12.07 18.37
N GLU A 420 -2.90 10.86 18.69
CA GLU A 420 -3.42 10.59 20.03
C GLU A 420 -2.26 10.54 21.05
N VAL A 421 -2.61 10.40 22.33
CA VAL A 421 -1.68 10.48 23.48
C VAL A 421 -0.42 9.61 23.31
N TYR A 422 -0.54 8.48 22.62
CA TYR A 422 0.55 7.52 22.42
C TYR A 422 1.10 7.49 20.99
N GLY A 423 0.81 8.52 20.18
CA GLY A 423 1.44 8.71 18.87
C GLY A 423 0.80 7.96 17.71
N ALA A 424 -0.30 7.23 17.92
CA ALA A 424 -1.07 6.70 16.79
C ALA A 424 -1.90 7.81 16.13
N GLN A 425 -2.26 7.62 14.85
CA GLN A 425 -3.16 8.49 14.11
C GLN A 425 -4.36 7.66 13.65
N PRO A 426 -5.50 7.69 14.38
CA PRO A 426 -6.62 6.80 14.11
C PRO A 426 -7.14 6.80 12.66
N PRO A 427 -7.24 7.93 11.94
CA PRO A 427 -7.69 7.93 10.54
C PRO A 427 -6.83 7.08 9.60
N ILE A 428 -5.51 7.15 9.73
CA ILE A 428 -4.60 6.39 8.88
C ILE A 428 -4.46 4.94 9.35
N GLU A 429 -4.67 4.65 10.64
CA GLU A 429 -4.75 3.29 11.16
C GLU A 429 -5.99 2.55 10.63
N LEU A 430 -7.10 3.26 10.40
CA LEU A 430 -8.27 2.74 9.68
C LEU A 430 -7.93 2.41 8.22
N ILE A 431 -7.22 3.29 7.51
CA ILE A 431 -6.76 2.99 6.15
C ILE A 431 -5.83 1.77 6.16
N ARG A 432 -4.94 1.65 7.15
CA ARG A 432 -4.07 0.48 7.32
C ARG A 432 -4.85 -0.81 7.51
N GLN A 433 -5.88 -0.79 8.37
CA GLN A 433 -6.78 -1.92 8.58
C GLN A 433 -7.39 -2.41 7.25
N TRP A 434 -7.79 -1.48 6.37
CA TRP A 434 -8.23 -1.86 5.03
C TRP A 434 -7.11 -2.39 4.15
N MET A 435 -5.92 -1.77 4.16
CA MET A 435 -4.80 -2.21 3.31
C MET A 435 -4.28 -3.61 3.66
N ASP A 436 -4.35 -4.00 4.93
CA ASP A 436 -3.94 -5.32 5.42
C ASP A 436 -5.05 -6.37 5.25
N PHE A 437 -6.31 -6.02 5.53
CA PHE A 437 -7.40 -7.00 5.66
C PHE A 437 -8.57 -6.82 4.69
N GLY A 438 -8.51 -5.82 3.81
CA GLY A 438 -9.51 -5.57 2.77
C GLY A 438 -10.85 -5.06 3.31
N GLY A 439 -10.87 -4.43 4.48
CA GLY A 439 -12.12 -3.99 5.11
C GLY A 439 -11.97 -3.54 6.56
N TRP A 440 -13.09 -3.17 7.18
CA TRP A 440 -13.19 -2.79 8.59
C TRP A 440 -14.54 -3.19 9.19
N TYR A 441 -14.66 -3.18 10.51
CA TYR A 441 -15.92 -3.51 11.19
C TYR A 441 -16.95 -2.39 11.05
N ASP A 442 -18.21 -2.79 10.91
CA ASP A 442 -19.35 -1.88 10.90
C ASP A 442 -19.61 -1.37 12.32
N ARG A 443 -19.74 -0.04 12.46
CA ARG A 443 -20.01 0.63 13.73
C ARG A 443 -21.50 0.64 14.10
N LYS A 444 -22.39 0.42 13.13
CA LYS A 444 -23.84 0.38 13.31
C LYS A 444 -24.31 -1.06 13.51
N ASN A 445 -23.89 -1.96 12.62
CA ASN A 445 -24.11 -3.40 12.76
C ASN A 445 -22.92 -4.03 13.48
N ILE A 446 -22.84 -3.85 14.79
CA ILE A 446 -21.68 -4.21 15.61
C ILE A 446 -21.30 -5.69 15.42
N GLY A 447 -20.03 -5.92 15.06
CA GLY A 447 -19.46 -7.25 14.83
C GLY A 447 -19.50 -7.73 13.38
N ASP A 448 -20.22 -7.05 12.49
CA ASP A 448 -20.17 -7.36 11.05
C ASP A 448 -18.90 -6.76 10.43
N PHE A 449 -18.13 -7.58 9.72
CA PHE A 449 -16.97 -7.10 8.95
C PHE A 449 -17.41 -6.67 7.54
N ARG A 450 -17.13 -5.41 7.19
CA ARG A 450 -17.34 -4.88 5.85
C ARG A 450 -16.11 -5.15 4.99
N THR A 451 -16.23 -6.08 4.06
CA THR A 451 -15.23 -6.29 3.02
C THR A 451 -15.40 -5.23 1.95
N ILE A 452 -14.34 -4.49 1.64
CA ILE A 452 -14.32 -3.43 0.65
C ILE A 452 -13.45 -3.87 -0.52
N ILE A 453 -14.04 -3.94 -1.71
CA ILE A 453 -13.41 -4.43 -2.94
C ILE A 453 -13.36 -3.35 -4.02
N ASP A 454 -12.45 -3.52 -4.98
CA ASP A 454 -12.29 -2.63 -6.13
C ASP A 454 -12.04 -1.16 -5.72
N VAL A 455 -11.16 -0.96 -4.73
CA VAL A 455 -10.76 0.35 -4.20
C VAL A 455 -9.23 0.48 -4.22
N ASN A 456 -8.74 1.69 -4.49
CA ASN A 456 -7.34 2.11 -4.29
C ASN A 456 -7.26 3.47 -3.61
N PHE A 457 -6.10 3.74 -2.99
CA PHE A 457 -5.79 5.01 -2.38
C PHE A 457 -4.62 5.69 -3.07
N VAL A 458 -4.80 7.00 -3.30
CA VAL A 458 -3.74 7.92 -3.69
C VAL A 458 -3.58 8.89 -2.52
N GLY A 459 -2.42 8.90 -1.88
CA GLY A 459 -2.13 9.86 -0.82
C GLY A 459 -1.21 10.97 -1.34
N SER A 460 -1.30 12.17 -0.76
CA SER A 460 -0.23 13.16 -0.80
C SER A 460 0.13 13.64 0.59
N MET A 461 1.42 13.85 0.84
CA MET A 461 1.88 14.42 2.11
C MET A 461 3.21 15.16 1.98
N GLY A 462 3.44 16.06 2.93
CA GLY A 462 4.76 16.64 3.15
C GLY A 462 5.67 15.71 3.97
N PRO A 463 7.00 15.87 3.88
CA PRO A 463 7.91 15.19 4.80
C PRO A 463 7.56 15.53 6.27
N PRO A 464 7.78 14.62 7.23
CA PRO A 464 7.55 14.89 8.64
C PRO A 464 8.33 16.12 9.13
N GLY A 465 7.70 16.94 9.98
CA GLY A 465 8.25 18.22 10.44
C GLY A 465 7.30 19.40 10.18
N GLY A 466 7.55 20.54 10.83
CA GLY A 466 6.75 21.77 10.63
C GLY A 466 5.25 21.62 10.91
N GLY A 467 4.88 20.76 11.88
CA GLY A 467 3.48 20.44 12.22
C GLY A 467 2.93 19.18 11.55
N ARG A 468 3.68 18.53 10.67
CA ARG A 468 3.33 17.25 10.05
C ARG A 468 3.87 16.07 10.83
N ASN A 469 3.04 15.05 11.02
CA ASN A 469 3.37 13.91 11.86
C ASN A 469 4.12 12.81 11.07
N PRO A 470 4.98 12.02 11.73
CA PRO A 470 5.53 10.81 11.13
C PRO A 470 4.42 9.78 10.90
N VAL A 471 4.52 9.02 9.82
CA VAL A 471 3.59 7.94 9.47
C VAL A 471 4.25 6.60 9.77
N THR A 472 3.49 5.64 10.31
CA THR A 472 4.01 4.31 10.64
C THR A 472 4.51 3.57 9.39
N ALA A 473 5.69 2.97 9.47
CA ALA A 473 6.26 2.13 8.41
C ALA A 473 5.34 0.96 8.01
N ARG A 474 4.50 0.49 8.96
CA ARG A 474 3.51 -0.57 8.71
C ARG A 474 2.42 -0.16 7.73
N LEU A 475 2.07 1.12 7.67
CA LEU A 475 1.16 1.66 6.66
C LEU A 475 1.91 2.00 5.38
N LEU A 476 3.06 2.66 5.52
CA LEU A 476 3.83 3.12 4.37
C LEU A 476 4.26 1.99 3.42
N ARG A 477 4.48 0.76 3.94
CA ARG A 477 4.82 -0.42 3.11
C ARG A 477 3.78 -0.76 2.03
N HIS A 478 2.55 -0.27 2.16
CA HIS A 478 1.47 -0.54 1.21
C HIS A 478 1.44 0.46 0.04
N PHE A 479 2.21 1.53 0.10
CA PHE A 479 2.24 2.57 -0.92
C PHE A 479 3.48 2.47 -1.79
N HIS A 480 3.31 2.76 -3.08
CA HIS A 480 4.39 3.13 -3.98
C HIS A 480 4.73 4.60 -3.77
N TYR A 481 6.00 4.94 -3.56
CA TYR A 481 6.41 6.33 -3.34
C TYR A 481 6.64 7.05 -4.67
N LEU A 482 6.05 8.22 -4.81
CA LEU A 482 6.33 9.14 -5.91
C LEU A 482 6.80 10.47 -5.32
N THR A 483 8.08 10.79 -5.50
CA THR A 483 8.67 11.99 -4.89
C THR A 483 8.57 13.22 -5.79
N PHE A 484 8.13 14.31 -5.18
CA PHE A 484 8.07 15.64 -5.77
C PHE A 484 9.15 16.49 -5.12
N LEU A 485 10.25 16.63 -5.83
CA LEU A 485 11.40 17.42 -5.40
C LEU A 485 11.11 18.91 -5.57
N GLU A 486 11.87 19.74 -4.84
CA GLU A 486 11.85 21.18 -5.05
C GLU A 486 12.33 21.47 -6.47
N MET A 487 11.71 22.45 -7.12
CA MET A 487 12.15 22.86 -8.44
C MET A 487 13.52 23.52 -8.27
N GLU A 488 14.51 23.08 -9.04
CA GLU A 488 15.78 23.77 -9.12
C GLU A 488 15.54 25.08 -9.91
N ASP A 489 16.13 26.18 -9.44
CA ASP A 489 16.07 27.49 -10.09
C ASP A 489 16.94 27.45 -11.37
N ASP A 490 16.47 26.80 -12.43
CA ASP A 490 17.06 26.85 -13.77
C ASP A 490 16.24 27.73 -14.74
#